data_AF-A0A8J5ZVI2-F1
#
_entry.id   AF-A0A8J5ZVI2-F1
#
_cell.length_a   1.000
_cell.length_b   1.000
_cell.length_c   1.000
_cell.angle_alpha   90.00
_cell.angle_beta   90.00
_cell.angle_gamma   90.00
#
_symmetry.space_group_name_H-M   'P 1'
#
loop_
_entity.id
_entity.type
_entity.pdbx_description
1 polymer ?
#
loop_
_entity_poly.entity_id
_entity_poly.type
_entity_poly.pdbx_seq_one_letter_code
_entity_poly.pdbx_strand_id
1 'polypeptide(L)'
;PAPLPVHAAGVPGSMPNASWAGNLRAIKWNDMEDKHGGCHGHYVHGICIYGNGDLKWLMDSESLFANKFELSTYPLTVECLELRLRERSLNQSETAVQPSWRF
;
A
#
# COMPACT_ATOMS: atom_id res chain seq x y z
N PRO A 1 11.87 -8.84 5.48
CA PRO A 1 11.24 -10.12 5.91
C PRO A 1 9.74 -10.18 5.54
N ALA A 2 9.39 -11.03 4.55
CA ALA A 2 7.99 -11.31 4.23
C ALA A 2 7.34 -12.18 5.33
N PRO A 3 6.04 -12.00 5.64
CA PRO A 3 5.35 -12.88 6.58
C PRO A 3 5.36 -14.33 6.07
N LEU A 4 5.63 -15.28 6.96
CA LEU A 4 5.64 -16.70 6.65
C LEU A 4 4.22 -17.19 6.26
N PRO A 5 4.09 -18.16 5.33
CA PRO A 5 2.81 -18.76 5.01
C PRO A 5 2.17 -19.43 6.24
N VAL A 6 0.85 -19.27 6.40
CA VAL A 6 0.09 -19.94 7.46
C VAL A 6 -0.11 -21.41 7.06
N HIS A 7 0.70 -22.31 7.62
CA HIS A 7 0.52 -23.75 7.47
C HIS A 7 -0.47 -24.28 8.53
N ALA A 8 -1.74 -24.44 8.13
CA ALA A 8 -2.76 -25.07 8.95
C ALA A 8 -3.60 -26.03 8.10
N ALA A 9 -3.22 -27.32 8.10
CA ALA A 9 -3.92 -28.36 7.36
C ALA A 9 -5.39 -28.44 7.80
N GLY A 10 -6.31 -28.48 6.83
CA GLY A 10 -7.76 -28.52 7.09
C GLY A 10 -8.43 -27.16 7.22
N VAL A 11 -7.68 -26.04 7.12
CA VAL A 11 -8.26 -24.69 7.09
C VAL A 11 -8.55 -24.28 5.64
N PRO A 12 -9.81 -23.94 5.28
CA PRO A 12 -10.13 -23.41 3.96
C PRO A 12 -9.28 -22.17 3.63
N GLY A 13 -8.67 -22.14 2.43
CA GLY A 13 -7.78 -21.06 2.02
C GLY A 13 -6.34 -21.16 2.56
N SER A 14 -6.00 -22.20 3.33
CA SER A 14 -4.61 -22.51 3.65
C SER A 14 -3.88 -22.97 2.38
N MET A 15 -2.69 -22.45 2.16
CA MET A 15 -1.83 -22.91 1.06
C MET A 15 -0.61 -23.62 1.66
N PRO A 16 -0.64 -24.97 1.78
CA PRO A 16 0.41 -25.74 2.46
C PRO A 16 1.75 -25.79 1.71
N ASN A 17 1.81 -25.29 0.47
CA ASN A 17 3.03 -25.20 -0.32
C ASN A 17 3.16 -23.84 -1.04
N ALA A 18 2.61 -22.77 -0.46
CA ALA A 18 2.70 -21.44 -1.07
C ALA A 18 4.09 -20.82 -0.87
N SER A 19 4.66 -20.31 -1.96
CA SER A 19 5.52 -19.15 -1.88
C SER A 19 4.63 -17.91 -1.65
N TRP A 20 5.00 -17.02 -0.73
CA TRP A 20 4.26 -15.78 -0.49
C TRP A 20 4.26 -14.92 -1.76
N ALA A 21 3.13 -14.89 -2.48
CA ALA A 21 2.90 -13.96 -3.59
C ALA A 21 2.49 -12.56 -3.09
N GLY A 22 1.92 -12.49 -1.89
CA GLY A 22 2.28 -11.46 -0.94
C GLY A 22 1.94 -10.00 -1.19
N ASN A 23 1.02 -9.72 -2.09
CA ASN A 23 0.67 -8.37 -2.48
C ASN A 23 -0.52 -7.82 -1.67
N LEU A 24 -0.76 -8.26 -0.43
CA LEU A 24 -1.80 -7.62 0.38
C LEU A 24 -1.37 -6.25 0.88
N ARG A 25 -0.07 -6.07 1.17
CA ARG A 25 0.50 -4.85 1.72
C ARG A 25 1.75 -4.44 0.95
N ALA A 26 1.74 -3.23 0.40
CA ALA A 26 2.93 -2.56 -0.06
C ALA A 26 3.77 -2.15 1.16
N ILE A 27 5.01 -2.61 1.22
CA ILE A 27 5.98 -2.30 2.29
C ILE A 27 7.34 -2.06 1.65
N LYS A 28 7.96 -0.92 1.95
CA LYS A 28 9.36 -0.63 1.59
C LYS A 28 10.25 -0.95 2.78
N TRP A 29 11.00 -2.04 2.69
CA TRP A 29 12.01 -2.42 3.69
C TRP A 29 13.35 -1.78 3.36
N ASN A 30 14.09 -1.35 4.38
CA ASN A 30 15.41 -0.73 4.22
C ASN A 30 16.46 -1.69 3.64
N ASP A 31 16.31 -3.00 3.83
CA ASP A 31 17.18 -4.04 3.27
C ASP A 31 16.86 -4.38 1.80
N MET A 32 15.91 -3.67 1.18
CA MET A 32 15.44 -3.90 -0.19
C MET A 32 15.37 -2.63 -1.05
N GLU A 33 16.15 -1.59 -0.73
CA GLU A 33 16.09 -0.30 -1.45
C GLU A 33 16.24 -0.42 -2.97
N ASP A 34 17.15 -1.29 -3.42
CA ASP A 34 17.40 -1.54 -4.85
C ASP A 34 16.16 -2.02 -5.60
N LYS A 35 15.18 -2.62 -4.91
CA LYS A 35 13.94 -3.13 -5.51
C LYS A 35 12.84 -2.08 -5.65
N HIS A 36 12.89 -1.02 -4.85
CA HIS A 36 11.78 -0.06 -4.73
C HIS A 36 12.20 1.41 -4.87
N GLY A 37 13.49 1.64 -5.14
CA GLY A 37 14.06 2.96 -5.41
C GLY A 37 14.29 3.80 -4.15
N GLY A 38 14.50 3.15 -3.00
CA GLY A 38 14.70 3.82 -1.71
C GLY A 38 13.42 4.42 -1.12
N CYS A 39 13.53 4.98 0.09
CA CYS A 39 12.43 5.65 0.80
C CYS A 39 12.55 7.17 0.64
N HIS A 40 11.47 7.84 0.24
CA HIS A 40 11.42 9.30 0.10
C HIS A 40 10.76 10.00 1.31
N GLY A 41 10.48 9.25 2.38
CA GLY A 41 10.21 9.78 3.71
C GLY A 41 11.37 9.46 4.65
N HIS A 42 11.14 8.58 5.61
CA HIS A 42 12.19 8.09 6.52
C HIS A 42 11.89 6.67 7.03
N TYR A 43 12.91 5.96 7.51
CA TYR A 43 12.73 4.61 8.06
C TYR A 43 12.49 4.63 9.57
N VAL A 44 11.51 3.86 10.02
CA VAL A 44 11.29 3.56 11.44
C VAL A 44 11.26 2.05 11.62
N HIS A 45 12.21 1.52 12.40
CA HIS A 45 12.43 0.08 12.60
C HIS A 45 12.57 -0.69 11.27
N GLY A 46 13.31 -0.11 10.31
CA GLY A 46 13.58 -0.75 9.01
C GLY A 46 12.42 -0.73 8.00
N ILE A 47 11.30 -0.08 8.32
CA ILE A 47 10.14 0.09 7.42
C ILE A 47 10.02 1.57 7.05
N CYS A 48 9.85 1.85 5.76
CA CYS A 48 9.65 3.21 5.27
C CYS A 48 8.32 3.78 5.77
N ILE A 49 8.39 4.95 6.40
CA ILE A 49 7.28 5.90 6.50
C ILE A 49 7.26 6.66 5.17
N TYR A 50 6.21 6.50 4.39
CA TYR A 50 6.13 7.08 3.05
C TYR A 50 6.13 8.61 3.07
N GLY A 51 6.91 9.20 2.17
CA GLY A 51 6.87 10.63 1.85
C GLY A 51 6.27 10.89 0.47
N ASN A 52 6.19 12.17 0.08
CA ASN A 52 5.55 12.56 -1.19
C ASN A 52 6.21 11.92 -2.41
N GLY A 53 7.53 11.68 -2.36
CA GLY A 53 8.27 11.02 -3.44
C GLY A 53 7.89 9.55 -3.64
N ASP A 54 7.23 8.92 -2.65
CA ASP A 54 6.80 7.52 -2.74
C ASP A 54 5.41 7.36 -3.37
N LEU A 55 4.68 8.45 -3.62
CA LEU A 55 3.32 8.41 -4.17
C LEU A 55 3.24 7.65 -5.49
N LYS A 56 4.19 7.86 -6.42
CA LYS A 56 4.19 7.12 -7.69
C LYS A 56 4.31 5.60 -7.47
N TRP A 57 5.23 5.19 -6.60
CA TRP A 57 5.44 3.78 -6.28
C TRP A 57 4.20 3.17 -5.60
N LEU A 58 3.55 3.91 -4.72
CA LEU A 58 2.30 3.50 -4.07
C LEU A 58 1.15 3.34 -5.07
N MET A 59 1.02 4.28 -6.01
CA MET A 59 -0.04 4.29 -7.02
C MET A 59 0.11 3.18 -8.07
N ASP A 60 1.35 2.78 -8.37
CA ASP A 60 1.66 1.71 -9.31
C ASP A 60 1.61 0.31 -8.64
N SER A 61 1.40 0.23 -7.32
CA SER A 61 1.36 -1.03 -6.60
C SER A 61 0.04 -1.78 -6.82
N GLU A 62 0.12 -3.09 -7.04
CA GLU A 62 -1.04 -4.00 -7.03
C GLU A 62 -1.58 -4.28 -5.61
N SER A 63 -0.94 -3.71 -4.58
CA SER A 63 -1.32 -4.00 -3.19
C SER A 63 -2.60 -3.31 -2.77
N LEU A 64 -3.41 -4.00 -1.97
CA LEU A 64 -4.67 -3.45 -1.43
C LEU A 64 -4.42 -2.40 -0.33
N PHE A 65 -3.37 -2.59 0.46
CA PHE A 65 -2.99 -1.70 1.56
C PHE A 65 -1.52 -1.30 1.45
N ALA A 66 -1.13 -0.26 2.18
CA ALA A 66 0.27 0.16 2.29
C ALA A 66 0.64 0.44 3.74
N ASN A 67 1.91 0.23 4.09
CA ASN A 67 2.44 0.45 5.44
C ASN A 67 3.88 1.00 5.38
N LYS A 68 4.22 2.14 5.98
CA LYS A 68 3.51 2.97 6.99
C LYS A 68 3.32 4.43 6.51
N PHE A 69 2.34 5.12 7.10
CA PHE A 69 2.11 6.56 6.88
C PHE A 69 2.25 7.32 8.20
N GLU A 70 2.63 8.60 8.11
CA GLU A 70 2.72 9.51 9.25
C GLU A 70 2.16 10.89 8.88
N LEU A 71 0.96 11.18 9.38
CA LEU A 71 0.22 12.40 9.03
C LEU A 71 0.92 13.68 9.53
N SER A 72 1.60 13.62 10.68
CA SER A 72 2.29 14.79 11.25
C SER A 72 3.48 15.27 10.43
N THR A 73 4.13 14.36 9.69
CA THR A 73 5.38 14.62 8.98
C THR A 73 5.16 14.75 7.47
N TYR A 74 4.29 13.92 6.90
CA TYR A 74 3.98 13.92 5.47
C TYR A 74 2.46 13.98 5.20
N PRO A 75 1.76 15.04 5.64
CA PRO A 75 0.32 15.15 5.48
C PRO A 75 -0.12 15.05 4.02
N LEU A 76 0.64 15.68 3.12
CA LEU A 76 0.36 15.66 1.68
C LEU A 76 0.45 14.26 1.06
N THR A 77 1.26 13.36 1.62
CA THR A 77 1.34 11.98 1.10
C THR A 77 0.02 11.25 1.33
N VAL A 78 -0.59 11.43 2.50
CA VAL A 78 -1.89 10.81 2.81
C VAL A 78 -3.01 11.49 2.02
N GLU A 79 -3.03 12.82 1.98
CA GLU A 79 -4.05 13.60 1.28
C GLU A 79 -4.06 13.33 -0.23
N CYS A 80 -2.90 13.40 -0.90
CA CYS A 80 -2.84 13.11 -2.34
C CYS A 80 -3.24 11.67 -2.66
N LEU A 81 -2.86 10.71 -1.80
CA LEU A 81 -3.25 9.32 -1.98
C LEU A 81 -4.78 9.16 -1.83
N GLU A 82 -5.39 9.80 -0.82
CA GLU A 82 -6.84 9.80 -0.63
C GLU A 82 -7.57 10.39 -1.84
N LEU A 83 -7.20 11.60 -2.27
CA LEU A 83 -7.82 12.29 -3.40
C LEU A 83 -7.74 11.44 -4.67
N ARG A 84 -6.58 10.84 -4.93
CA ARG A 84 -6.37 10.02 -6.11
C ARG A 84 -7.16 8.71 -6.07
N LEU A 85 -7.25 8.07 -4.90
CA LEU A 85 -8.08 6.87 -4.71
C LEU A 85 -9.58 7.17 -4.84
N ARG A 86 -10.03 8.32 -4.29
CA ARG A 86 -11.41 8.80 -4.42
C ARG A 86 -11.76 9.07 -5.88
N GLU A 87 -10.89 9.79 -6.60
CA GLU A 87 -11.04 10.03 -8.04
C GLU A 87 -11.18 8.71 -8.82
N ARG A 88 -10.27 7.76 -8.59
CA ARG A 88 -10.29 6.44 -9.23
C ARG A 88 -11.59 5.69 -8.94
N SER A 89 -12.03 5.68 -7.69
CA SER A 89 -13.26 5.01 -7.27
C SER A 89 -14.51 5.61 -7.92
N LEU A 90 -14.59 6.94 -7.99
CA LEU A 90 -15.73 7.62 -8.64
C LEU A 90 -15.75 7.39 -10.15
N ASN A 91 -14.58 7.37 -10.80
CA ASN A 91 -14.48 7.12 -12.24
C ASN A 91 -14.79 5.67 -12.62
N GLN A 92 -14.66 4.74 -11.67
CA GLN A 92 -14.97 3.32 -11.84
C GLN A 92 -16.35 2.94 -11.26
N SER A 93 -17.17 3.92 -10.86
CA SER A 93 -18.48 3.63 -10.28
C SER A 93 -19.44 3.09 -11.35
N GLU A 94 -20.04 1.94 -11.08
CA GLU A 94 -21.12 1.35 -11.90
C GLU A 94 -22.46 2.09 -11.71
N THR A 95 -22.55 2.91 -10.65
CA THR A 95 -23.75 3.69 -10.30
C THR A 95 -23.56 5.16 -10.62
N ALA A 96 -24.66 5.90 -10.78
CA ALA A 96 -24.61 7.35 -10.99
C ALA A 96 -23.92 8.04 -9.79
N VAL A 97 -22.82 8.73 -10.06
CA VAL A 97 -22.07 9.49 -9.06
C VAL A 97 -22.89 10.69 -8.61
N GLN A 98 -23.17 10.77 -7.31
CA GLN A 98 -23.84 11.93 -6.72
C GLN A 98 -22.89 13.14 -6.68
N PRO A 99 -23.35 14.37 -6.96
CA PRO A 99 -22.51 15.57 -6.89
C PRO A 99 -21.83 15.75 -5.53
N SER A 100 -22.49 15.39 -4.43
CA SER A 100 -21.96 15.45 -3.07
C SER A 100 -20.79 14.50 -2.82
N TRP A 101 -20.57 13.49 -3.67
CA TRP A 101 -19.43 12.57 -3.50
C TRP A 101 -18.13 13.13 -4.05
N ARG A 102 -18.15 14.25 -4.77
CA ARG A 102 -16.93 14.88 -5.31
C ARG A 102 -16.25 15.82 -4.32
N PHE A 103 -16.95 16.25 -3.27
CA PHE A 103 -16.44 17.17 -2.24
C PHE A 103 -16.91 16.71 -0.86
#